data_AF-A0A2T7MBN0-F1
#
_entry.id   AF-A0A2T7MBN0-F1
#
_cell.length_a   1.000
_cell.length_b   1.000
_cell.length_c   1.000
_cell.angle_alpha   90.00
_cell.angle_beta   90.00
_cell.angle_gamma   90.00
#
_symmetry.space_group_name_H-M   'P 1'
#
loop_
_entity.id
_entity.type
_entity.pdbx_description
1 polymer ?
#
loop_
_entity_poly.entity_id
_entity_poly.type
_entity_poly.pdbx_seq_one_letter_code
_entity_poly.pdbx_strand_id
1 'polypeptide(L)'
;MTAAVLAGGLFWVSGGYDSWREDRALDSACDDDLAAGAVRELFDGISLTSSDRWTDRGHCTVSAADDDTDAGLVLWSGRTEHMTNLENSGGFDAPLGHGWTGSFRFNPDSEDTDEAGAVLVLSCGKESGGQLMTAEADLGRGGFDDPVARERLVAVLTETASAYARRTGCEASVGGRVKEVGVSTTRADFKPVTAATGSCAGLLDGKTAARWGVRTVREIAGDPAPVENCVLGGLRGAFLYGFTASYGPSARYAHLRLDERRDSRRPGTSAYALAAGCPGAGGTALFEVETLLDEDDPELAAPIVDHKGLRAALQRFAERSAKQHGCEAPRPA
;
A
#
# COMPACT_ATOMS: atom_id res chain seq x y z
N MET A 1 -16.37 -25.95 -48.17
CA MET A 1 -16.59 -24.59 -47.61
C MET A 1 -17.87 -24.54 -46.77
N THR A 2 -18.09 -25.48 -45.86
CA THR A 2 -19.31 -25.56 -45.04
C THR A 2 -18.99 -25.70 -43.56
N ALA A 3 -17.83 -26.30 -43.22
CA ALA A 3 -17.34 -26.36 -41.84
C ALA A 3 -16.88 -24.99 -41.28
N ALA A 4 -16.28 -24.12 -42.10
CA ALA A 4 -15.82 -22.79 -41.64
C ALA A 4 -16.98 -21.83 -41.32
N VAL A 5 -18.12 -21.97 -42.01
CA VAL A 5 -19.31 -21.13 -41.79
C VAL A 5 -20.06 -21.57 -40.53
N LEU A 6 -20.05 -22.87 -40.21
CA LEU A 6 -20.64 -23.40 -38.98
C LEU A 6 -19.82 -23.05 -37.73
N ALA A 7 -18.48 -23.11 -37.82
CA ALA A 7 -17.60 -22.67 -36.73
C ALA A 7 -17.66 -21.16 -36.50
N GLY A 8 -17.69 -20.35 -37.56
CA GLY A 8 -17.84 -18.90 -37.47
C GLY A 8 -19.22 -18.47 -36.96
N GLY A 9 -20.30 -19.19 -37.32
CA GLY A 9 -21.66 -18.92 -36.84
C GLY A 9 -21.87 -19.29 -35.38
N LEU A 10 -21.31 -20.41 -34.91
CA LEU A 10 -21.33 -20.78 -33.49
C LEU A 10 -20.52 -19.79 -32.64
N PHE A 11 -19.35 -19.37 -33.12
CA PHE A 11 -18.51 -18.35 -32.47
C PHE A 11 -19.20 -16.98 -32.35
N TRP A 12 -20.03 -16.60 -33.34
CA TRP A 12 -20.78 -15.35 -33.32
C TRP A 12 -22.01 -15.41 -32.40
N VAL A 13 -22.68 -16.57 -32.31
CA VAL A 13 -23.90 -16.74 -31.50
C VAL A 13 -23.59 -17.12 -30.05
N SER A 14 -22.41 -17.69 -29.75
CA SER A 14 -21.98 -18.02 -28.39
C SER A 14 -21.30 -16.87 -27.64
N GLY A 15 -21.32 -15.65 -28.18
CA GLY A 15 -20.59 -14.50 -27.61
C GLY A 15 -19.08 -14.51 -27.85
N GLY A 16 -18.55 -15.49 -28.61
CA GLY A 16 -17.10 -15.63 -28.86
C GLY A 16 -16.49 -14.49 -29.69
N TYR A 17 -17.28 -13.86 -30.56
CA TYR A 17 -16.83 -12.69 -31.32
C TYR A 17 -16.72 -11.43 -30.45
N ASP A 18 -17.66 -11.24 -29.51
CA ASP A 18 -17.64 -10.13 -28.58
C ASP A 18 -16.52 -10.31 -27.56
N SER A 19 -16.35 -11.51 -26.99
CA SER A 19 -15.22 -11.83 -26.11
C SER A 19 -13.85 -11.69 -26.80
N TRP A 20 -13.74 -12.08 -28.07
CA TRP A 20 -12.50 -11.89 -28.85
C TRP A 20 -12.21 -10.42 -29.20
N ARG A 21 -13.25 -9.62 -29.42
CA ARG A 21 -13.11 -8.18 -29.67
C ARG A 21 -12.72 -7.43 -28.40
N GLU A 22 -13.31 -7.84 -27.29
CA GLU A 22 -13.01 -7.39 -25.93
C GLU A 22 -11.60 -7.79 -25.48
N ASP A 23 -11.17 -9.01 -25.81
CA ASP A 23 -9.81 -9.49 -25.58
C ASP A 23 -8.77 -8.60 -26.26
N ARG A 24 -9.03 -8.15 -27.50
CA ARG A 24 -8.16 -7.16 -28.16
C ARG A 24 -8.26 -5.75 -27.58
N ALA A 25 -9.39 -5.41 -26.94
CA ALA A 25 -9.56 -4.09 -26.34
C ALA A 25 -8.59 -3.92 -25.15
N LEU A 26 -8.41 -4.96 -24.34
CA LEU A 26 -7.44 -4.99 -23.24
C LEU A 26 -6.00 -4.78 -23.70
N ASP A 27 -5.60 -5.37 -24.83
CA ASP A 27 -4.23 -5.27 -25.35
C ASP A 27 -3.87 -3.84 -25.79
N SER A 28 -4.87 -2.98 -26.00
CA SER A 28 -4.72 -1.55 -26.33
C SER A 28 -5.15 -0.59 -25.22
N ALA A 29 -5.58 -1.15 -24.07
CA ALA A 29 -6.06 -0.37 -22.95
C ALA A 29 -4.89 0.31 -22.22
N CYS A 30 -5.18 1.43 -21.56
CA CYS A 30 -4.20 2.20 -20.80
C CYS A 30 -2.96 2.59 -21.63
N ASP A 31 -3.16 3.05 -22.87
CA ASP A 31 -2.08 3.41 -23.82
C ASP A 31 -1.03 2.29 -24.03
N ASP A 32 -1.51 1.05 -24.15
CA ASP A 32 -0.71 -0.19 -24.31
C ASP A 32 0.15 -0.56 -23.08
N ASP A 33 -0.08 0.08 -21.92
CA ASP A 33 0.65 -0.27 -20.68
C ASP A 33 -0.02 -1.39 -19.89
N LEU A 34 -1.30 -1.67 -20.14
CA LEU A 34 -2.04 -2.67 -19.35
C LEU A 34 -1.39 -4.05 -19.50
N ALA A 35 -1.10 -4.69 -18.37
CA ALA A 35 -0.70 -6.11 -18.35
C ALA A 35 -1.90 -7.02 -18.62
N ALA A 36 -2.41 -7.01 -19.85
CA ALA A 36 -3.63 -7.74 -20.24
C ALA A 36 -3.55 -9.24 -19.93
N GLY A 37 -2.36 -9.85 -20.00
CA GLY A 37 -2.16 -11.25 -19.57
C GLY A 37 -2.46 -11.47 -18.10
N ALA A 38 -1.90 -10.64 -17.22
CA ALA A 38 -2.14 -10.71 -15.78
C ALA A 38 -3.60 -10.40 -15.41
N VAL A 39 -4.25 -9.47 -16.13
CA VAL A 39 -5.68 -9.17 -15.92
C VAL A 39 -6.55 -10.38 -16.25
N ARG A 40 -6.26 -11.07 -17.37
CA ARG A 40 -6.97 -12.31 -17.72
C ARG A 40 -6.73 -13.43 -16.69
N GLU A 41 -5.54 -13.52 -16.10
CA GLU A 41 -5.26 -14.48 -15.03
C GLU A 41 -6.03 -14.14 -13.74
N LEU A 42 -6.21 -12.84 -13.43
CA LEU A 42 -6.94 -12.38 -12.25
C LEU A 42 -8.44 -12.73 -12.34
N PHE A 43 -9.07 -12.45 -13.49
CA PHE A 43 -10.50 -12.66 -13.73
C PHE A 43 -10.78 -13.92 -14.57
N ASP A 44 -10.02 -14.99 -14.35
CA ASP A 44 -10.12 -16.21 -15.14
C ASP A 44 -11.57 -16.72 -15.24
N GLY A 45 -12.07 -16.87 -16.46
CA GLY A 45 -13.44 -17.31 -16.74
C GLY A 45 -14.52 -16.22 -16.75
N ILE A 46 -14.17 -14.94 -16.62
CA ILE A 46 -15.10 -13.80 -16.70
C ILE A 46 -14.86 -13.00 -17.99
N SER A 47 -15.95 -12.54 -18.63
CA SER A 47 -15.86 -11.63 -19.78
C SER A 47 -15.44 -10.23 -19.33
N LEU A 48 -14.39 -9.70 -19.96
CA LEU A 48 -13.78 -8.43 -19.57
C LEU A 48 -14.11 -7.33 -20.57
N THR A 49 -14.58 -6.18 -20.10
CA THR A 49 -14.78 -5.00 -20.94
C THR A 49 -13.86 -3.88 -20.47
N SER A 50 -13.10 -3.27 -21.37
CA SER A 50 -12.35 -2.05 -21.05
C SER A 50 -13.12 -0.83 -21.51
N SER A 51 -13.56 0.00 -20.58
CA SER A 51 -13.94 1.37 -20.87
C SER A 51 -12.77 2.28 -20.49
N ASP A 52 -12.11 2.82 -21.50
CA ASP A 52 -11.28 4.03 -21.46
C ASP A 52 -9.75 3.89 -21.68
N ARG A 53 -9.23 4.91 -22.34
CA ARG A 53 -7.81 5.29 -22.34
C ARG A 53 -7.48 5.94 -20.99
N TRP A 54 -6.19 6.15 -20.71
CA TRP A 54 -5.82 7.10 -19.66
C TRP A 54 -6.53 8.42 -19.93
N THR A 55 -7.50 8.77 -19.08
CA THR A 55 -8.19 10.06 -19.18
C THR A 55 -7.23 11.18 -18.79
N ASP A 56 -7.59 12.45 -19.03
CA ASP A 56 -6.80 13.61 -18.58
C ASP A 56 -6.52 13.61 -17.05
N ARG A 57 -7.23 12.79 -16.28
CA ARG A 57 -7.05 12.58 -14.84
C ARG A 57 -6.16 11.39 -14.47
N GLY A 58 -5.63 10.65 -15.43
CA GLY A 58 -4.75 9.51 -15.19
C GLY A 58 -5.46 8.28 -14.63
N HIS A 59 -6.72 8.03 -14.99
CA HIS A 59 -7.43 6.78 -14.69
C HIS A 59 -7.53 5.88 -15.92
N CYS A 60 -7.39 4.58 -15.70
CA CYS A 60 -7.72 3.54 -16.67
C CYS A 60 -8.58 2.49 -15.98
N THR A 61 -9.84 2.32 -16.41
CA THR A 61 -10.77 1.38 -15.79
C THR A 61 -10.93 0.15 -16.66
N VAL A 62 -10.82 -1.02 -16.04
CA VAL A 62 -11.11 -2.31 -16.68
C VAL A 62 -12.24 -2.96 -15.90
N SER A 63 -13.42 -3.05 -16.48
CA SER A 63 -14.58 -3.64 -15.83
C SER A 63 -14.73 -5.10 -16.22
N ALA A 64 -15.04 -5.97 -15.26
CA ALA A 64 -15.28 -7.38 -15.49
C ALA A 64 -16.78 -7.62 -15.29
N ALA A 65 -17.56 -7.70 -16.37
CA ALA A 65 -19.00 -7.91 -16.25
C ALA A 65 -19.29 -9.41 -16.34
N ASP A 66 -19.82 -9.99 -15.27
CA ASP A 66 -20.61 -11.24 -15.33
C ASP A 66 -22.05 -10.91 -14.94
N ASP A 67 -23.02 -11.60 -15.54
CA ASP A 67 -24.45 -11.27 -15.52
C ASP A 67 -25.08 -11.26 -14.10
N ASP A 68 -24.35 -11.68 -13.07
CA ASP A 68 -24.80 -11.82 -11.68
C ASP A 68 -23.88 -11.15 -10.61
N THR A 69 -22.77 -10.51 -10.97
CA THR A 69 -21.79 -9.92 -10.01
C THR A 69 -21.06 -8.68 -10.55
N ASP A 70 -20.94 -7.63 -9.74
CA ASP A 70 -20.20 -6.40 -10.05
C ASP A 70 -18.67 -6.60 -9.86
N ALA A 71 -18.03 -7.40 -10.71
CA ALA A 71 -16.57 -7.55 -10.69
C ALA A 71 -15.87 -6.39 -11.43
N GLY A 72 -14.66 -6.03 -11.02
CA GLY A 72 -13.97 -4.92 -11.66
C GLY A 72 -12.55 -4.70 -11.21
N LEU A 73 -11.78 -4.01 -12.06
CA LEU A 73 -10.43 -3.56 -11.79
C LEU A 73 -10.32 -2.07 -12.16
N VAL A 74 -10.00 -1.25 -11.17
CA VAL A 74 -9.67 0.15 -11.40
C VAL A 74 -8.17 0.33 -11.30
N LEU A 75 -7.55 0.77 -12.39
CA LEU A 75 -6.16 1.22 -12.39
C LEU A 75 -6.12 2.74 -12.38
N TRP A 76 -5.28 3.28 -11.50
CA TRP A 76 -5.01 4.70 -11.51
C TRP A 76 -3.52 4.95 -11.51
N SER A 77 -3.13 6.02 -12.19
CA SER A 77 -1.74 6.41 -12.38
C SER A 77 -1.65 7.93 -12.35
N GLY A 78 -0.85 8.45 -11.45
CA GLY A 78 -0.62 9.88 -11.39
C GLY A 78 0.81 10.25 -11.00
N ARG A 79 1.18 11.47 -11.35
CA ARG A 79 2.47 12.03 -10.95
C ARG A 79 2.46 12.43 -9.48
N THR A 80 3.40 11.86 -8.72
CA THR A 80 3.48 12.05 -7.27
C THR A 80 3.58 13.51 -6.89
N GLU A 81 4.29 14.36 -7.62
CA GLU A 81 4.45 15.79 -7.30
C GLU A 81 3.15 16.59 -7.27
N HIS A 82 2.08 16.11 -7.92
CA HIS A 82 0.77 16.76 -7.92
C HIS A 82 -0.18 16.21 -6.86
N MET A 83 0.28 15.26 -6.05
CA MET A 83 -0.55 14.59 -5.05
C MET A 83 -0.33 15.17 -3.67
N THR A 84 -1.45 15.47 -3.01
CA THR A 84 -1.49 15.90 -1.61
C THR A 84 -1.51 14.72 -0.64
N ASN A 85 -1.99 13.55 -1.08
CA ASN A 85 -2.07 12.32 -0.28
C ASN A 85 -1.93 11.08 -1.19
N LEU A 86 -1.57 9.95 -0.58
CA LEU A 86 -1.67 8.63 -1.19
C LEU A 86 -2.94 7.98 -0.66
N GLU A 87 -4.05 8.23 -1.36
CA GLU A 87 -5.32 7.55 -1.07
C GLU A 87 -5.10 6.03 -1.13
N ASN A 88 -5.78 5.29 -0.25
CA ASN A 88 -5.76 3.83 -0.23
C ASN A 88 -4.42 3.17 0.13
N SER A 89 -3.55 3.86 0.88
CA SER A 89 -2.50 3.22 1.69
C SER A 89 -2.79 3.33 3.19
N GLY A 90 -2.94 2.18 3.83
CA GLY A 90 -2.87 2.05 5.27
C GLY A 90 -1.44 1.74 5.69
N GLY A 91 -0.95 2.34 6.77
CA GLY A 91 0.38 1.99 7.30
C GLY A 91 0.49 0.57 7.87
N PHE A 92 -0.57 -0.24 7.78
CA PHE A 92 -0.59 -1.66 8.12
C PHE A 92 -0.74 -2.59 6.91
N ASP A 93 -0.71 -2.05 5.69
CA ASP A 93 -0.76 -2.84 4.47
C ASP A 93 0.53 -3.65 4.28
N ALA A 94 0.41 -4.82 3.67
CA ALA A 94 1.54 -5.72 3.46
C ALA A 94 2.51 -5.13 2.43
N PRO A 95 3.79 -4.92 2.73
CA PRO A 95 4.77 -4.54 1.72
C PRO A 95 4.83 -5.55 0.57
N LEU A 96 5.01 -5.07 -0.66
CA LEU A 96 5.15 -5.95 -1.84
C LEU A 96 6.49 -6.72 -1.85
N GLY A 97 7.54 -6.11 -1.28
CA GLY A 97 8.89 -6.66 -1.30
C GLY A 97 9.45 -6.79 -2.72
N HIS A 98 10.43 -7.69 -2.90
CA HIS A 98 11.03 -8.01 -4.21
C HIS A 98 11.62 -6.80 -4.96
N GLY A 99 12.06 -5.77 -4.24
CA GLY A 99 12.62 -4.55 -4.81
C GLY A 99 11.57 -3.51 -5.22
N TRP A 100 10.29 -3.76 -4.99
CA TRP A 100 9.22 -2.77 -5.16
C TRP A 100 9.04 -1.94 -3.89
N THR A 101 8.79 -0.64 -4.06
CA THR A 101 8.25 0.22 -3.01
C THR A 101 6.75 0.34 -3.21
N GLY A 102 5.99 -0.40 -2.43
CA GLY A 102 4.55 -0.50 -2.57
C GLY A 102 3.94 -1.36 -1.47
N SER A 103 2.61 -1.38 -1.40
CA SER A 103 1.88 -2.20 -0.45
C SER A 103 0.65 -2.84 -1.08
N PHE A 104 0.23 -3.95 -0.47
CA PHE A 104 -0.97 -4.70 -0.77
C PHE A 104 -1.92 -4.61 0.43
N ARG A 105 -3.16 -4.20 0.14
CA ARG A 105 -4.22 -3.99 1.10
C ARG A 105 -5.27 -5.07 0.93
N PHE A 106 -5.42 -5.87 1.98
CA PHE A 106 -6.50 -6.84 2.11
C PHE A 106 -6.69 -7.13 3.59
N ASN A 107 -7.90 -6.91 4.09
CA ASN A 107 -8.23 -7.22 5.47
C ASN A 107 -8.76 -8.66 5.55
N PRO A 108 -8.01 -9.62 6.13
CA PRO A 108 -8.48 -11.00 6.22
C PRO A 108 -9.68 -11.16 7.17
N ASP A 109 -9.99 -10.14 7.98
CA ASP A 109 -11.11 -10.14 8.92
C ASP A 109 -12.36 -9.44 8.35
N SER A 110 -12.37 -8.95 7.10
CA SER A 110 -13.58 -8.38 6.48
C SER A 110 -14.56 -9.46 6.02
N GLU A 111 -15.84 -9.11 5.97
CA GLU A 111 -16.88 -9.96 5.37
C GLU A 111 -16.75 -9.97 3.83
N ASP A 112 -16.30 -8.86 3.26
CA ASP A 112 -16.01 -8.69 1.83
C ASP A 112 -14.57 -9.16 1.57
N THR A 113 -14.41 -10.43 1.22
CA THR A 113 -13.10 -11.05 0.94
C THR A 113 -12.66 -10.90 -0.51
N ASP A 114 -13.56 -10.48 -1.39
CA ASP A 114 -13.39 -10.30 -2.83
C ASP A 114 -12.85 -8.92 -3.22
N GLU A 115 -12.70 -7.99 -2.28
CA GLU A 115 -12.09 -6.69 -2.49
C GLU A 115 -10.62 -6.62 -2.02
N ALA A 116 -9.73 -6.12 -2.86
CA ALA A 116 -8.37 -5.78 -2.46
C ALA A 116 -7.79 -4.59 -3.25
N GLY A 117 -6.75 -4.00 -2.68
CA GLY A 117 -6.00 -2.92 -3.31
C GLY A 117 -4.50 -3.21 -3.34
N ALA A 118 -3.81 -2.69 -4.33
CA ALA A 118 -2.36 -2.63 -4.38
C ALA A 118 -1.92 -1.25 -4.81
N VAL A 119 -0.80 -0.79 -4.27
CA VAL A 119 -0.22 0.50 -4.61
C VAL A 119 1.29 0.38 -4.76
N LEU A 120 1.86 1.07 -5.74
CA LEU A 120 3.30 1.16 -5.94
C LEU A 120 3.73 2.56 -6.32
N VAL A 121 4.98 2.86 -6.01
CA VAL A 121 5.62 4.14 -6.30
C VAL A 121 6.86 3.91 -7.15
N LEU A 122 6.89 4.49 -8.35
CA LEU A 122 8.03 4.50 -9.26
C LEU A 122 8.81 5.79 -9.14
N SER A 123 10.11 5.68 -8.87
CA SER A 123 11.04 6.81 -8.90
C SER A 123 11.58 7.03 -10.31
N CYS A 124 10.90 7.84 -11.13
CA CYS A 124 11.26 8.05 -12.54
C CYS A 124 12.44 9.01 -12.78
N GLY A 125 13.33 9.17 -11.79
CA GLY A 125 14.50 10.04 -11.87
C GLY A 125 15.19 10.22 -10.52
N LYS A 126 16.28 10.99 -10.52
CA LYS A 126 17.06 11.30 -9.30
C LYS A 126 16.50 12.48 -8.50
N GLU A 127 15.80 13.40 -9.15
CA GLU A 127 15.14 14.53 -8.50
C GLU A 127 13.80 14.10 -7.87
N SER A 128 13.25 14.95 -7.01
CA SER A 128 11.95 14.71 -6.37
C SER A 128 10.86 14.56 -7.42
N GLY A 129 10.13 13.46 -7.40
CA GLY A 129 9.06 13.18 -8.36
C GLY A 129 9.06 11.73 -8.80
N GLY A 130 7.96 11.32 -9.41
CA GLY A 130 7.74 9.92 -9.75
C GLY A 130 6.29 9.61 -10.06
N GLN A 131 6.01 8.34 -10.31
CA GLN A 131 4.69 7.86 -10.67
C GLN A 131 4.11 7.03 -9.53
N LEU A 132 2.90 7.37 -9.08
CA LEU A 132 2.09 6.50 -8.23
C LEU A 132 1.18 5.70 -9.14
N MET A 133 1.06 4.40 -8.88
CA MET A 133 0.11 3.53 -9.56
C MET A 133 -0.66 2.71 -8.53
N THR A 134 -1.97 2.60 -8.70
CA THR A 134 -2.85 1.78 -7.87
C THR A 134 -3.62 0.79 -8.72
N ALA A 135 -3.97 -0.34 -8.12
CA ALA A 135 -4.90 -1.32 -8.64
C ALA A 135 -5.91 -1.64 -7.54
N GLU A 136 -7.19 -1.45 -7.81
CA GLU A 136 -8.28 -1.84 -6.92
C GLU A 136 -9.12 -2.87 -7.64
N ALA A 137 -9.36 -4.00 -7.01
CA ALA A 137 -10.10 -5.08 -7.62
C ALA A 137 -11.23 -5.56 -6.70
N ASP A 138 -12.36 -5.84 -7.34
CA ASP A 138 -13.47 -6.63 -6.83
C ASP A 138 -13.58 -7.86 -7.73
N LEU A 139 -13.42 -9.06 -7.17
CA LEU A 139 -13.47 -10.29 -7.94
C LEU A 139 -14.91 -10.74 -8.25
N GLY A 140 -15.91 -10.33 -7.46
CA GLY A 140 -17.29 -10.84 -7.47
C GLY A 140 -17.45 -12.33 -7.16
N ARG A 141 -16.42 -13.16 -7.39
CA ARG A 141 -16.36 -14.59 -7.08
C ARG A 141 -14.96 -14.99 -6.61
N GLY A 142 -14.90 -15.78 -5.54
CA GLY A 142 -13.65 -16.11 -4.87
C GLY A 142 -13.25 -15.00 -3.90
N GLY A 143 -11.97 -14.95 -3.52
CA GLY A 143 -11.51 -13.97 -2.55
C GLY A 143 -9.99 -13.85 -2.51
N PHE A 144 -9.53 -12.73 -1.96
CA PHE A 144 -8.13 -12.43 -1.71
C PHE A 144 -7.60 -13.07 -0.42
N ASP A 145 -8.40 -13.88 0.27
CA ASP A 145 -7.91 -14.87 1.23
C ASP A 145 -7.06 -15.96 0.53
N ASP A 146 -7.32 -16.21 -0.76
CA ASP A 146 -6.45 -17.01 -1.62
C ASP A 146 -5.12 -16.29 -1.93
N PRO A 147 -3.95 -16.83 -1.52
CA PRO A 147 -2.65 -16.26 -1.88
C PRO A 147 -2.43 -16.12 -3.40
N VAL A 148 -3.02 -16.99 -4.22
CA VAL A 148 -2.87 -16.91 -5.68
C VAL A 148 -3.58 -15.70 -6.25
N ALA A 149 -4.78 -15.37 -5.74
CA ALA A 149 -5.51 -14.16 -6.14
C ALA A 149 -4.71 -12.88 -5.80
N ARG A 150 -4.09 -12.85 -4.62
CA ARG A 150 -3.22 -11.72 -4.21
C ARG A 150 -2.02 -11.57 -5.13
N GLU A 151 -1.33 -12.66 -5.45
CA GLU A 151 -0.21 -12.65 -6.40
C GLU A 151 -0.63 -12.15 -7.79
N ARG A 152 -1.81 -12.55 -8.27
CA ARG A 152 -2.34 -12.12 -9.57
C ARG A 152 -2.63 -10.62 -9.61
N LEU A 153 -3.27 -10.04 -8.58
CA LEU A 153 -3.53 -8.60 -8.53
C LEU A 153 -2.22 -7.79 -8.46
N VAL A 154 -1.25 -8.24 -7.66
CA VAL A 154 0.06 -7.59 -7.61
C VAL A 154 0.81 -7.73 -8.94
N ALA A 155 0.68 -8.87 -9.64
CA ALA A 155 1.23 -9.04 -10.98
C ALA A 155 0.62 -8.04 -11.97
N VAL A 156 -0.71 -7.84 -11.96
CA VAL A 156 -1.38 -6.81 -12.77
C VAL A 156 -0.72 -5.45 -12.58
N LEU A 157 -0.57 -5.01 -11.32
CA LEU A 157 -0.02 -3.69 -11.02
C LEU A 157 1.46 -3.58 -11.40
N THR A 158 2.30 -4.54 -10.99
CA THR A 158 3.76 -4.49 -11.20
C THR A 158 4.17 -4.69 -12.65
N GLU A 159 3.47 -5.54 -13.41
CA GLU A 159 3.72 -5.74 -14.84
C GLU A 159 3.25 -4.52 -15.65
N THR A 160 2.10 -3.92 -15.30
CA THR A 160 1.61 -2.66 -15.91
C THR A 160 2.58 -1.52 -15.63
N ALA A 161 3.05 -1.37 -14.40
CA ALA A 161 4.05 -0.37 -14.03
C ALA A 161 5.39 -0.55 -14.77
N SER A 162 5.80 -1.80 -14.98
CA SER A 162 6.99 -2.12 -15.76
C SER A 162 6.84 -1.76 -17.24
N ALA A 163 5.64 -1.97 -17.82
CA ALA A 163 5.34 -1.57 -19.18
C ALA A 163 5.35 -0.05 -19.33
N TYR A 164 4.66 0.66 -18.42
CA TYR A 164 4.68 2.12 -18.32
C TYR A 164 6.11 2.66 -18.25
N ALA A 165 6.95 2.09 -17.38
CA ALA A 165 8.32 2.57 -17.20
C ALA A 165 9.15 2.43 -18.49
N ARG A 166 9.02 1.30 -19.20
CA ARG A 166 9.70 1.08 -20.49
C ARG A 166 9.23 2.03 -21.58
N ARG A 167 7.91 2.24 -21.70
CA ARG A 167 7.32 3.09 -22.74
C ARG A 167 7.68 4.55 -22.56
N THR A 168 7.68 5.03 -21.32
CA THR A 168 7.95 6.44 -20.99
C THR A 168 9.43 6.75 -20.82
N GLY A 169 10.31 5.74 -20.78
CA GLY A 169 11.73 5.92 -20.48
C GLY A 169 11.99 6.29 -19.01
N CYS A 170 11.05 5.99 -18.12
CA CYS A 170 11.21 6.16 -16.67
C CYS A 170 12.33 5.23 -16.16
N GLU A 171 13.42 5.80 -15.66
CA GLU A 171 14.59 5.07 -15.14
C GLU A 171 14.36 4.47 -13.74
N ALA A 172 13.10 4.20 -13.36
CA ALA A 172 12.79 3.60 -12.07
C ALA A 172 13.40 2.20 -11.96
N SER A 173 13.92 1.89 -10.77
CA SER A 173 14.32 0.52 -10.44
C SER A 173 13.07 -0.33 -10.33
N VAL A 174 12.76 -1.08 -11.38
CA VAL A 174 11.68 -2.07 -11.37
C VAL A 174 12.10 -3.28 -10.56
N GLY A 175 11.20 -3.75 -9.69
CA GLY A 175 11.43 -4.95 -8.88
C GLY A 175 11.27 -6.25 -9.68
N GLY A 176 11.50 -7.38 -9.01
CA GLY A 176 11.24 -8.70 -9.56
C GLY A 176 9.76 -9.08 -9.54
N ARG A 177 9.40 -10.25 -10.08
CA ARG A 177 8.06 -10.81 -9.91
C ARG A 177 7.80 -11.04 -8.42
N VAL A 178 6.72 -10.45 -7.91
CA VAL A 178 6.31 -10.60 -6.51
C VAL A 178 5.67 -11.97 -6.31
N LYS A 179 6.03 -12.62 -5.21
CA LYS A 179 5.45 -13.87 -4.71
C LYS A 179 5.16 -13.74 -3.23
N GLU A 180 4.36 -14.64 -2.68
CA GLU A 180 4.05 -14.69 -1.24
C GLU A 180 3.48 -13.35 -0.74
N VAL A 181 2.53 -12.79 -1.48
CA VAL A 181 1.88 -11.53 -1.12
C VAL A 181 1.15 -11.69 0.22
N GLY A 182 1.53 -10.87 1.19
CA GLY A 182 0.95 -10.85 2.53
C GLY A 182 -0.46 -10.25 2.57
N VAL A 183 -0.96 -10.04 3.78
CA VAL A 183 -2.26 -9.40 4.05
C VAL A 183 -2.06 -8.23 5.01
N SER A 184 -3.01 -7.29 5.05
CA SER A 184 -2.94 -6.16 5.98
C SER A 184 -2.99 -6.66 7.42
N THR A 185 -2.16 -6.07 8.28
CA THR A 185 -2.13 -6.38 9.71
C THR A 185 -3.32 -5.77 10.44
N THR A 186 -4.10 -6.58 11.14
CA THR A 186 -5.36 -6.16 11.79
C THR A 186 -5.15 -5.79 13.26
N ARG A 187 -6.22 -5.42 13.98
CA ARG A 187 -6.16 -5.13 15.42
C ARG A 187 -5.86 -6.36 16.27
N ALA A 188 -6.15 -7.55 15.78
CA ALA A 188 -5.92 -8.79 16.50
C ALA A 188 -4.46 -9.30 16.37
N ASP A 189 -3.72 -8.86 15.36
CA ASP A 189 -2.38 -9.36 15.01
C ASP A 189 -1.24 -8.85 15.89
N PHE A 190 -1.51 -8.61 17.17
CA PHE A 190 -0.46 -8.24 18.11
C PHE A 190 0.32 -9.47 18.57
N LYS A 191 1.64 -9.32 18.70
CA LYS A 191 2.55 -10.36 19.19
C LYS A 191 3.45 -9.83 20.31
N PRO A 192 4.11 -10.70 21.10
CA PRO A 192 5.04 -10.23 22.14
C PRO A 192 6.13 -9.33 21.56
N VAL A 193 6.56 -8.30 22.31
CA VAL A 193 7.63 -7.36 21.88
C VAL A 193 8.90 -8.08 21.42
N THR A 194 9.25 -9.20 22.07
CA THR A 194 10.44 -9.98 21.72
C THR A 194 10.34 -10.70 20.37
N ALA A 195 9.15 -10.77 19.78
CA ALA A 195 8.90 -11.35 18.46
C ALA A 195 8.82 -10.29 17.35
N ALA A 196 9.16 -9.02 17.65
CA ALA A 196 9.22 -7.95 16.66
C ALA A 196 10.35 -8.21 15.65
N THR A 197 10.00 -8.30 14.36
CA THR A 197 10.89 -8.61 13.24
C THR A 197 10.72 -7.65 12.06
N GLY A 198 9.65 -6.85 12.05
CA GLY A 198 9.32 -5.89 11.00
C GLY A 198 9.50 -4.44 11.44
N SER A 199 8.50 -3.58 11.20
CA SER A 199 8.57 -2.15 11.50
C SER A 199 8.77 -1.81 12.99
N CYS A 200 8.56 -2.73 13.94
CA CYS A 200 8.88 -2.54 15.36
C CYS A 200 10.24 -3.13 15.76
N ALA A 201 10.98 -3.80 14.88
CA ALA A 201 12.21 -4.51 15.20
C ALA A 201 13.28 -3.60 15.82
N GLY A 202 13.76 -3.95 17.01
CA GLY A 202 14.83 -3.21 17.69
C GLY A 202 14.43 -1.83 18.23
N LEU A 203 13.14 -1.50 18.25
CA LEU A 203 12.66 -0.21 18.73
C LEU A 203 12.88 -0.05 20.24
N LEU A 204 12.52 -1.08 21.01
CA LEU A 204 12.68 -1.15 22.46
C LEU A 204 13.49 -2.38 22.88
N ASP A 205 14.33 -2.21 23.90
CA ASP A 205 14.88 -3.33 24.65
C ASP A 205 13.90 -3.82 25.73
N GLY A 206 14.11 -5.04 26.25
CA GLY A 206 13.22 -5.63 27.24
C GLY A 206 13.08 -4.82 28.54
N LYS A 207 14.14 -4.09 28.93
CA LYS A 207 14.12 -3.22 30.12
C LYS A 207 13.22 -2.00 29.92
N THR A 208 13.30 -1.37 28.75
CA THR A 208 12.49 -0.21 28.40
C THR A 208 11.04 -0.60 28.15
N ALA A 209 10.80 -1.72 27.44
CA ALA A 209 9.46 -2.26 27.28
C ALA A 209 8.78 -2.52 28.64
N ALA A 210 9.48 -3.17 29.58
CA ALA A 210 8.97 -3.39 30.93
C ALA A 210 8.68 -2.09 31.69
N ARG A 211 9.57 -1.10 31.61
CA ARG A 211 9.40 0.22 32.25
C ARG A 211 8.19 0.97 31.69
N TRP A 212 7.92 0.85 30.40
CA TRP A 212 6.83 1.55 29.71
C TRP A 212 5.50 0.77 29.72
N GLY A 213 5.47 -0.42 30.32
CA GLY A 213 4.28 -1.28 30.31
C GLY A 213 4.00 -1.93 28.96
N VAL A 214 4.90 -1.83 27.98
CA VAL A 214 4.75 -2.42 26.66
C VAL A 214 4.97 -3.92 26.75
N ARG A 215 3.98 -4.68 26.26
CA ARG A 215 3.96 -6.16 26.24
C ARG A 215 3.86 -6.70 24.83
N THR A 216 3.19 -5.97 23.95
CA THR A 216 2.92 -6.41 22.59
C THR A 216 3.37 -5.39 21.56
N VAL A 217 3.54 -5.86 20.34
CA VAL A 217 3.75 -5.05 19.15
C VAL A 217 2.76 -5.47 18.09
N ARG A 218 2.40 -4.52 17.24
CA ARG A 218 1.74 -4.75 15.96
C ARG A 218 2.54 -4.00 14.90
N GLU A 219 2.95 -4.70 13.86
CA GLU A 219 3.89 -4.20 12.86
C GLU A 219 3.59 -4.81 11.51
N ILE A 220 4.03 -4.13 10.46
CA ILE A 220 4.12 -4.70 9.11
C ILE A 220 5.45 -5.43 8.92
N ALA A 221 5.54 -6.23 7.84
CA ALA A 221 6.79 -6.84 7.41
C ALA A 221 7.88 -5.77 7.17
N GLY A 222 9.13 -6.22 7.16
CA GLY A 222 10.26 -5.32 7.12
C GLY A 222 10.44 -4.57 5.81
N ASP A 223 9.92 -5.04 4.68
CA ASP A 223 10.19 -4.46 3.35
C ASP A 223 9.65 -3.04 3.14
N PRO A 224 10.21 -2.25 2.20
CA PRO A 224 9.81 -0.86 1.97
C PRO A 224 8.33 -0.72 1.57
N ALA A 225 7.61 0.15 2.28
CA ALA A 225 6.22 0.51 1.99
C ALA A 225 6.03 2.05 1.96
N PRO A 226 5.01 2.59 1.25
CA PRO A 226 4.74 4.04 1.23
C PRO A 226 4.40 4.64 2.59
N VAL A 227 3.81 3.83 3.47
CA VAL A 227 3.53 4.15 4.87
C VAL A 227 3.86 2.93 5.73
N GLU A 228 4.57 3.13 6.84
CA GLU A 228 4.94 2.07 7.77
C GLU A 228 4.45 2.40 9.17
N ASN A 229 3.62 1.53 9.77
CA ASN A 229 3.23 1.67 11.17
C ASN A 229 3.90 0.63 12.05
N CYS A 230 4.29 1.07 13.24
CA CYS A 230 4.63 0.22 14.37
C CYS A 230 3.81 0.67 15.58
N VAL A 231 3.03 -0.23 16.14
CA VAL A 231 2.25 0.02 17.35
C VAL A 231 2.81 -0.78 18.51
N LEU A 232 3.06 -0.08 19.60
CA LEU A 232 3.44 -0.66 20.89
C LEU A 232 2.20 -0.74 21.76
N GLY A 233 1.91 -1.94 22.26
CA GLY A 233 0.73 -2.22 23.07
C GLY A 233 1.06 -2.78 24.45
N GLY A 234 0.12 -2.62 25.38
CA GLY A 234 0.12 -3.19 26.72
C GLY A 234 -0.47 -4.60 26.73
N LEU A 235 -1.16 -4.95 27.81
CA LEU A 235 -1.85 -6.24 27.91
C LEU A 235 -2.93 -6.35 26.82
N ARG A 236 -3.02 -7.52 26.20
CA ARG A 236 -4.02 -7.84 25.15
C ARG A 236 -4.05 -6.83 23.98
N GLY A 237 -2.92 -6.20 23.66
CA GLY A 237 -2.84 -5.28 22.52
C GLY A 237 -3.41 -3.88 22.77
N ALA A 238 -3.71 -3.52 24.03
CA ALA A 238 -4.13 -2.15 24.38
C ALA A 238 -3.11 -1.14 23.84
N PHE A 239 -3.53 -0.22 22.98
CA PHE A 239 -2.63 0.72 22.30
C PHE A 239 -1.95 1.64 23.32
N LEU A 240 -0.63 1.81 23.23
CA LEU A 240 0.12 2.74 24.10
C LEU A 240 0.86 3.79 23.28
N TYR A 241 1.54 3.37 22.23
CA TYR A 241 2.32 4.24 21.35
C TYR A 241 2.16 3.82 19.89
N GLY A 242 2.02 4.79 18.99
CA GLY A 242 2.02 4.59 17.54
C GLY A 242 3.21 5.29 16.92
N PHE A 243 3.98 4.58 16.10
CA PHE A 243 5.07 5.13 15.29
C PHE A 243 4.67 5.00 13.83
N THR A 244 4.81 6.07 13.07
CA THR A 244 4.47 6.09 11.65
C THR A 244 5.62 6.67 10.85
N ALA A 245 6.02 6.00 9.78
CA ALA A 245 6.87 6.56 8.73
C ALA A 245 6.03 6.77 7.49
N SER A 246 6.05 7.98 6.94
CA SER A 246 5.34 8.34 5.72
C SER A 246 6.33 8.87 4.71
N TYR A 247 6.17 8.49 3.43
CA TYR A 247 7.06 8.87 2.35
C TYR A 247 6.32 9.59 1.21
N GLY A 248 7.00 10.47 0.48
CA GLY A 248 6.49 11.08 -0.74
C GLY A 248 5.15 11.81 -0.52
N PRO A 249 4.10 11.52 -1.33
CA PRO A 249 2.78 12.11 -1.12
C PRO A 249 2.20 11.90 0.29
N SER A 250 2.41 10.72 0.89
CA SER A 250 1.94 10.44 2.25
C SER A 250 2.64 11.31 3.30
N ALA A 251 3.93 11.60 3.11
CA ALA A 251 4.66 12.52 3.98
C ALA A 251 4.14 13.95 3.90
N ARG A 252 3.79 14.43 2.71
CA ARG A 252 3.19 15.76 2.52
C ARG A 252 1.85 15.87 3.24
N TYR A 253 1.00 14.85 3.13
CA TYR A 253 -0.26 14.80 3.87
C TYR A 253 -0.03 14.80 5.39
N ALA A 254 0.91 13.97 5.85
CA ALA A 254 1.25 13.87 7.27
C ALA A 254 1.79 15.19 7.84
N HIS A 255 2.60 15.93 7.07
CA HIS A 255 3.05 17.28 7.41
C HIS A 255 1.89 18.26 7.59
N LEU A 256 0.93 18.30 6.65
CA LEU A 256 -0.25 19.14 6.76
C LEU A 256 -1.03 18.84 8.05
N ARG A 257 -1.25 17.55 8.35
CA ARG A 257 -1.92 17.10 9.57
C ARG A 257 -1.15 17.42 10.85
N LEU A 258 0.18 17.42 10.79
CA LEU A 258 1.03 17.78 11.93
C LEU A 258 0.92 19.27 12.24
N ASP A 259 0.90 20.12 11.21
CA ASP A 259 0.72 21.57 11.36
C ASP A 259 -0.67 21.91 11.92
N GLU A 260 -1.73 21.30 11.39
CA GLU A 260 -3.08 21.41 11.96
C GLU A 260 -3.15 21.02 13.44
N ARG A 261 -2.46 19.92 13.82
CA ARG A 261 -2.37 19.48 15.22
C ARG A 261 -1.62 20.49 16.09
N ARG A 262 -0.53 21.08 15.59
CA ARG A 262 0.23 22.13 16.30
C ARG A 262 -0.60 23.39 16.55
N ASP A 263 -1.44 23.77 15.59
CA ASP A 263 -2.31 24.95 15.71
C ASP A 263 -3.51 24.71 16.64
N SER A 264 -4.01 23.47 16.71
CA SER A 264 -5.16 23.10 17.54
C SER A 264 -4.86 22.85 19.03
N ARG A 265 -3.61 23.03 19.48
CA ARG A 265 -3.06 22.77 20.84
C ARG A 265 -4.08 22.24 21.86
N ARG A 266 -4.28 20.93 21.87
CA ARG A 266 -4.87 20.21 23.01
C ARG A 266 -3.78 19.89 24.04
N PRO A 267 -3.91 20.36 25.30
CA PRO A 267 -2.97 19.99 26.37
C PRO A 267 -2.86 18.47 26.50
N GLY A 268 -1.63 17.94 26.61
CA GLY A 268 -1.39 16.51 26.90
C GLY A 268 -0.84 15.68 25.73
N THR A 269 -1.14 16.04 24.47
CA THR A 269 -0.65 15.30 23.28
C THR A 269 0.86 15.47 23.08
N SER A 270 1.60 14.36 23.20
CA SER A 270 3.04 14.32 22.99
C SER A 270 3.37 13.74 21.61
N ALA A 271 3.10 14.51 20.56
CA ALA A 271 3.54 14.15 19.21
C ALA A 271 4.97 14.65 18.97
N TYR A 272 5.89 13.74 18.64
CA TYR A 272 7.22 14.11 18.14
C TYR A 272 7.33 13.72 16.69
N ALA A 273 8.05 14.55 15.92
CA ALA A 273 8.26 14.32 14.51
C ALA A 273 9.72 14.57 14.12
N LEU A 274 10.22 13.73 13.21
CA LEU A 274 11.49 13.89 12.50
C LEU A 274 11.20 13.85 10.99
N ALA A 275 12.01 14.53 10.18
CA ALA A 275 11.92 14.51 8.73
C ALA A 275 13.26 14.15 8.10
N ALA A 276 13.23 13.61 6.88
CA ALA A 276 14.41 13.33 6.06
C ALA A 276 14.11 13.61 4.58
N GLY A 277 15.15 13.98 3.83
CA GLY A 277 15.09 13.97 2.36
C GLY A 277 15.27 12.54 1.83
N CYS A 278 14.51 12.17 0.82
CA CYS A 278 14.51 10.84 0.21
C CYS A 278 14.68 10.96 -1.31
N PRO A 279 15.37 10.00 -1.96
CA PRO A 279 15.55 10.02 -3.41
C PRO A 279 14.23 9.79 -4.16
N GLY A 280 14.17 10.32 -5.39
CA GLY A 280 13.10 10.04 -6.35
C GLY A 280 11.70 10.37 -5.83
N ALA A 281 10.79 9.40 -5.94
CA ALA A 281 9.40 9.55 -5.55
C ALA A 281 9.19 9.55 -4.02
N GLY A 282 10.19 9.10 -3.27
CA GLY A 282 10.22 9.18 -1.82
C GLY A 282 10.27 10.63 -1.33
N GLY A 283 10.87 11.56 -2.10
CA GLY A 283 10.85 13.01 -1.88
C GLY A 283 11.23 13.45 -0.46
N THR A 284 10.24 13.58 0.41
CA THR A 284 10.42 13.83 1.85
C THR A 284 9.82 12.66 2.63
N ALA A 285 10.47 12.26 3.72
CA ALA A 285 9.91 11.39 4.73
C ALA A 285 9.54 12.18 5.98
N LEU A 286 8.44 11.79 6.63
CA LEU A 286 8.04 12.22 7.96
C LEU A 286 7.91 11.00 8.87
N PHE A 287 8.54 11.07 10.04
CA PHE A 287 8.50 10.04 11.07
C PHE A 287 7.83 10.63 12.30
N GLU A 288 6.75 10.03 12.75
CA GLU A 288 5.98 10.50 13.89
C GLU A 288 5.93 9.44 14.99
N VAL A 289 5.81 9.92 16.23
CA VAL A 289 5.33 9.09 17.34
C VAL A 289 4.20 9.81 18.05
N GLU A 290 3.13 9.07 18.30
CA GLU A 290 1.98 9.47 19.09
C GLU A 290 1.78 8.54 20.29
N THR A 291 1.16 9.09 21.34
CA THR A 291 0.85 8.39 22.59
C THR A 291 -0.65 8.25 22.71
N LEU A 292 -1.16 7.13 23.26
CA LEU A 292 -2.56 7.08 23.66
C LEU A 292 -2.81 8.12 24.75
N LEU A 293 -3.78 8.99 24.50
CA LEU A 293 -4.44 9.80 25.52
C LEU A 293 -5.92 9.51 25.38
N ASP A 294 -6.39 8.58 26.20
CA ASP A 294 -7.82 8.44 26.40
C ASP A 294 -8.19 9.37 27.57
N GLU A 295 -8.79 10.52 27.24
CA GLU A 295 -9.25 11.50 28.25
C GLU A 295 -10.48 10.98 29.02
N ASP A 296 -11.24 10.05 28.41
CA ASP A 296 -12.45 9.45 28.98
C ASP A 296 -12.12 8.23 29.85
N ASP A 297 -11.04 7.50 29.54
CA ASP A 297 -10.51 6.38 30.32
C ASP A 297 -8.97 6.51 30.57
N PRO A 298 -8.56 7.32 31.56
CA PRO A 298 -7.15 7.52 31.88
C PRO A 298 -6.44 6.26 32.41
N GLU A 299 -7.16 5.18 32.74
CA GLU A 299 -6.56 3.89 33.11
C GLU A 299 -6.06 3.10 31.90
N LEU A 300 -6.58 3.39 30.70
CA LEU A 300 -6.12 2.82 29.44
C LEU A 300 -5.00 3.65 28.79
N ALA A 301 -4.88 4.93 29.13
CA ALA A 301 -3.83 5.81 28.65
C ALA A 301 -2.43 5.35 29.13
N ALA A 302 -1.38 5.72 28.38
CA ALA A 302 -0.01 5.43 28.79
C ALA A 302 0.28 6.15 30.14
N PRO A 303 0.51 5.42 31.26
CA PRO A 303 0.34 5.98 32.60
C PRO A 303 1.36 7.09 32.94
N ILE A 304 2.54 7.08 32.28
CA ILE A 304 3.55 8.15 32.33
C ILE A 304 4.32 8.16 30.99
N VAL A 305 4.37 9.30 30.31
CA VAL A 305 5.14 9.46 29.07
C VAL A 305 6.61 9.76 29.39
N ASP A 306 7.52 8.80 29.12
CA ASP A 306 8.98 9.00 29.15
C ASP A 306 9.42 9.78 27.90
N HIS A 307 9.28 11.11 27.90
CA HIS A 307 9.56 11.95 26.72
C HIS A 307 10.97 11.76 26.16
N LYS A 308 11.99 11.61 27.02
CA LYS A 308 13.38 11.44 26.59
C LYS A 308 13.54 10.09 25.89
N GLY A 309 13.00 9.03 26.50
CA GLY A 309 13.04 7.72 25.88
C GLY A 309 12.18 7.62 24.62
N LEU A 310 11.04 8.31 24.56
CA LEU A 310 10.15 8.36 23.39
C LEU A 310 10.83 9.01 22.18
N ARG A 311 11.51 10.15 22.38
CA ARG A 311 12.33 10.76 21.33
C ARG A 311 13.49 9.87 20.88
N ALA A 312 14.13 9.16 21.80
CA ALA A 312 15.19 8.22 21.45
C ALA A 312 14.66 7.00 20.68
N ALA A 313 13.46 6.52 21.00
CA ALA A 313 12.79 5.47 20.24
C ALA A 313 12.41 5.97 18.83
N LEU A 314 11.85 7.18 18.72
CA LEU A 314 11.53 7.80 17.43
C LEU A 314 12.79 7.96 16.57
N GLN A 315 13.90 8.41 17.15
CA GLN A 315 15.18 8.50 16.44
C GLN A 315 15.61 7.15 15.86
N ARG A 316 15.54 6.06 16.64
CA ARG A 316 15.89 4.71 16.16
C ARG A 316 14.95 4.22 15.06
N PHE A 317 13.65 4.43 15.22
CA PHE A 317 12.63 4.10 14.22
C PHE A 317 12.92 4.83 12.91
N ALA A 318 13.10 6.14 12.99
CA ALA A 318 13.37 7.00 11.83
C ALA A 318 14.70 6.64 11.15
N GLU A 319 15.78 6.42 11.89
CA GLU A 319 17.08 6.05 11.31
C GLU A 319 17.03 4.72 10.56
N ARG A 320 16.34 3.73 11.13
CA ARG A 320 16.19 2.41 10.50
C ARG A 320 15.35 2.50 9.23
N SER A 321 14.18 3.14 9.33
CA SER A 321 13.23 3.28 8.21
C SER A 321 13.84 4.16 7.10
N ALA A 322 14.46 5.30 7.43
CA ALA A 322 15.19 6.15 6.48
C ALA A 322 16.31 5.39 5.74
N LYS A 323 17.12 4.60 6.46
CA LYS A 323 18.19 3.80 5.84
C LYS A 323 17.64 2.79 4.84
N GLN A 324 16.51 2.18 5.15
CA GLN A 324 15.87 1.19 4.30
C GLN A 324 15.35 1.78 2.98
N HIS A 325 14.88 3.02 3.01
CA HIS A 325 14.44 3.76 1.84
C HIS A 325 15.56 4.57 1.15
N GLY A 326 16.80 4.47 1.62
CA GLY A 326 17.93 5.23 1.09
C GLY A 326 17.84 6.74 1.32
N CYS A 327 17.05 7.16 2.31
CA CYS A 327 16.88 8.56 2.69
C CYS A 327 18.10 9.08 3.49
N GLU A 328 18.19 10.40 3.60
CA GLU A 328 19.14 11.09 4.47
C GLU A 328 18.91 10.79 5.95
N ALA A 329 19.88 11.14 6.78
CA ALA A 329 19.74 11.06 8.23
C ALA A 329 18.59 11.95 8.73
N PRO A 330 17.64 11.41 9.53
CA PRO A 330 16.51 12.18 10.07
C PRO A 330 16.94 13.34 10.96
N ARG A 331 16.19 14.45 10.88
CA ARG A 331 16.37 15.67 11.68
C ARG A 331 15.01 16.12 12.23
N PRO A 332 14.94 16.97 13.27
CA PRO A 332 13.67 17.53 13.75
C PRO A 332 12.85 18.17 12.62
N ALA A 333 11.55 17.88 12.58
CA ALA A 333 10.57 18.38 11.59
C ALA A 333 9.92 19.71 12.00
#